data_AF-A0A8J2WLQ9-F1
#
_entry.id   AF-A0A8J2WLQ9-F1
#
_cell.length_a   1.000
_cell.length_b   1.000
_cell.length_c   1.000
_cell.angle_alpha   90.00
_cell.angle_beta   90.00
_cell.angle_gamma   90.00
#
_symmetry.space_group_name_H-M   'P 1'
#
loop_
_entity.id
_entity.type
_entity.pdbx_description
1 polymer ?
#
loop_
_entity_poly.entity_id
_entity_poly.type
_entity_poly.pdbx_seq_one_letter_code
_entity_poly.pdbx_strand_id
1 'polypeptide(L)'
;MAFKLALLFAIIAFASACSYAPGTTTTTVTTTVTTVSADDESDAGILSSHDRSVIRKTWDQARRDGDVAPQILFRFIKAHPEYQKMFSKFPSVPQNELMGNGNFLAQAYTILAGLNVVIQSLSSTELMANQLNALGGAHQPRGATPIMFEDIISLQYCLKCLQQFGAVLEEVLAEELGSSFNAEAKQAWKNGIAALVAGISKTLKNSEDLVDPQTKLSGHQIRDVQRTWENIRGNRNAIVSAIFIKLFKETPRVQKYFAKFASVPVASLSGDAEYNKQVALVADRLDTIISAMDDKLQLLGNINYMRYTHAARSIPRGPWEDFGRLLMDSLGANGVSSDDMDSWKGALNVFVNGISPKN
;
A
#
# COMPACT_ATOMS: atom_id res chain seq x y z
N MET A 1 9.21 2.59 36.16
CA MET A 1 8.96 3.46 34.99
C MET A 1 8.67 2.56 33.79
N ALA A 2 7.64 1.71 33.75
CA ALA A 2 6.19 1.96 33.71
C ALA A 2 5.72 2.69 32.43
N PHE A 3 5.02 1.92 31.59
CA PHE A 3 4.08 2.29 30.51
C PHE A 3 4.62 3.01 29.26
N LYS A 4 4.77 2.24 28.16
CA LYS A 4 4.31 2.53 26.78
C LYS A 4 5.00 1.57 25.78
N LEU A 5 4.35 0.45 25.44
CA LEU A 5 4.38 -0.17 24.09
C LEU A 5 3.45 -1.40 23.94
N ALA A 6 2.41 -1.52 24.77
CA ALA A 6 1.37 -2.53 24.60
C ALA A 6 0.25 -1.99 23.70
N LEU A 7 0.55 -1.73 22.42
CA LEU A 7 -0.48 -1.42 21.41
C LEU A 7 0.02 -1.65 19.97
N LEU A 8 0.40 -2.89 19.61
CA LEU A 8 0.55 -3.25 18.20
C LEU A 8 0.37 -4.75 17.90
N PHE A 9 -0.38 -5.47 18.75
CA PHE A 9 -0.68 -6.90 18.56
C PHE A 9 -2.19 -7.22 18.48
N ALA A 10 -3.04 -6.21 18.24
CA ALA A 10 -4.50 -6.35 18.23
C ALA A 10 -5.18 -5.96 16.91
N ILE A 11 -4.54 -6.16 15.75
CA ILE A 11 -5.17 -5.80 14.45
C ILE A 11 -5.81 -7.00 13.73
N ILE A 12 -5.66 -8.23 14.21
CA ILE A 12 -6.33 -9.41 13.59
C ILE A 12 -7.44 -10.02 14.50
N ALA A 13 -7.61 -9.54 15.73
CA ALA A 13 -8.65 -10.05 16.66
C ALA A 13 -9.64 -9.01 17.19
N PHE A 14 -9.68 -7.78 16.64
CA PHE A 14 -10.54 -6.68 17.14
C PHE A 14 -11.42 -6.00 16.09
N ALA A 15 -11.76 -6.68 14.99
CA ALA A 15 -12.77 -6.21 14.04
C ALA A 15 -14.12 -6.97 14.16
N SER A 16 -14.33 -7.74 15.22
CA SER A 16 -15.62 -8.40 15.49
C SER A 16 -15.90 -8.52 16.98
N ALA A 17 -16.00 -7.38 17.66
CA ALA A 17 -16.79 -7.23 18.88
C ALA A 17 -17.00 -5.73 19.13
N CYS A 18 -18.25 -5.34 19.42
CA CYS A 18 -18.80 -3.98 19.51
C CYS A 18 -19.08 -3.38 18.11
N SER A 19 -20.32 -3.19 17.67
CA SER A 19 -21.43 -2.56 18.39
C SER A 19 -22.80 -2.97 17.82
N TYR A 20 -23.67 -3.50 18.69
CA TYR A 20 -25.12 -3.47 18.52
C TYR A 20 -25.68 -2.50 19.57
N ALA A 21 -26.23 -1.36 19.13
CA ALA A 21 -27.44 -0.69 19.62
C ALA A 21 -27.53 0.74 19.04
N PRO A 22 -28.75 1.29 18.82
CA PRO A 22 -29.05 2.19 17.71
C PRO A 22 -28.95 3.67 18.08
N GLY A 23 -28.49 4.49 17.13
CA GLY A 23 -28.45 5.93 17.25
C GLY A 23 -28.02 6.55 15.92
N THR A 24 -29.00 7.09 15.20
CA THR A 24 -28.94 7.80 13.92
C THR A 24 -27.79 8.80 13.78
N THR A 25 -27.09 8.77 12.64
CA THR A 25 -26.98 9.88 11.65
C THR A 25 -26.30 9.34 10.39
N THR A 26 -27.01 9.29 9.27
CA THR A 26 -26.50 8.85 7.96
C THR A 26 -25.68 9.97 7.33
N THR A 27 -24.40 9.74 7.06
CA THR A 27 -23.63 10.54 6.10
C THR A 27 -23.27 9.63 4.92
N THR A 28 -23.98 9.81 3.82
CA THR A 28 -23.79 9.06 2.59
C THR A 28 -22.51 9.53 1.92
N VAL A 29 -21.44 8.72 1.98
CA VAL A 29 -20.27 8.89 1.12
C VAL A 29 -20.45 7.96 -0.07
N THR A 30 -20.85 8.52 -1.20
CA THR A 30 -20.91 7.82 -2.48
C THR A 30 -19.48 7.53 -2.93
N THR A 31 -18.97 6.37 -2.54
CA THR A 31 -17.80 5.77 -3.20
C THR A 31 -18.36 4.91 -4.32
N THR A 32 -18.05 5.25 -5.57
CA THR A 32 -18.36 4.41 -6.72
C THR A 32 -17.51 3.15 -6.62
N VAL A 33 -17.99 2.20 -5.82
CA VAL A 33 -17.53 0.81 -5.86
C VAL A 33 -18.10 0.26 -7.14
N THR A 34 -17.23 -0.24 -8.02
CA THR A 34 -17.63 -1.15 -9.09
C THR A 34 -18.22 -2.38 -8.38
N THR A 35 -19.52 -2.35 -8.15
CA THR A 35 -20.28 -3.49 -7.65
C THR A 35 -20.19 -4.56 -8.71
N VAL A 36 -19.41 -5.60 -8.45
CA VAL A 36 -19.60 -6.88 -9.11
C VAL A 36 -20.98 -7.35 -8.65
N SER A 37 -21.97 -7.21 -9.52
CA SER A 37 -23.34 -7.66 -9.27
C SER A 37 -23.31 -9.13 -8.84
N ALA A 38 -23.93 -9.41 -7.71
CA ALA A 38 -24.01 -10.73 -7.10
C ALA A 38 -25.12 -11.59 -7.72
N ASP A 39 -25.24 -11.56 -9.05
CA ASP A 39 -26.16 -12.41 -9.82
C ASP A 39 -25.40 -13.02 -10.99
N ASP A 40 -24.56 -13.99 -10.68
CA ASP A 40 -24.23 -15.07 -11.60
C ASP A 40 -24.20 -16.35 -10.76
N GLU A 41 -25.28 -17.13 -10.89
CA GLU A 41 -25.34 -18.53 -10.47
C GLU A 41 -24.25 -19.32 -11.20
N SER A 42 -23.05 -19.31 -10.64
CA SER A 42 -22.09 -20.38 -10.85
C SER A 42 -21.50 -20.73 -9.49
N ASP A 43 -21.37 -22.02 -9.22
CA ASP A 43 -20.68 -22.59 -8.08
C ASP A 43 -19.15 -22.31 -8.13
N ALA A 44 -18.76 -21.15 -8.68
CA ALA A 44 -17.42 -20.79 -9.15
C ALA A 44 -16.83 -19.59 -8.38
N GLY A 45 -16.95 -19.61 -7.05
CA GLY A 45 -15.91 -18.97 -6.23
C GLY A 45 -14.57 -19.68 -6.46
N ILE A 46 -13.44 -19.07 -6.06
CA ILE A 46 -12.10 -19.71 -6.12
C ILE A 46 -12.08 -21.09 -5.42
N LEU A 47 -13.03 -21.34 -4.51
CA LEU A 47 -13.23 -22.61 -3.80
C LEU A 47 -14.73 -22.95 -3.72
N SER A 48 -15.12 -24.23 -3.88
CA SER A 48 -16.52 -24.67 -3.87
C SER A 48 -17.19 -24.55 -2.49
N SER A 49 -18.52 -24.43 -2.43
CA SER A 49 -19.28 -24.42 -1.16
C SER A 49 -19.03 -25.63 -0.28
N HIS A 50 -18.89 -26.80 -0.93
CA HIS A 50 -18.57 -28.06 -0.30
C HIS A 50 -17.15 -28.07 0.31
N ASP A 51 -16.12 -27.70 -0.45
CA ASP A 51 -14.73 -27.67 0.04
C ASP A 51 -14.58 -26.73 1.24
N ARG A 52 -15.24 -25.56 1.19
CA ARG A 52 -15.26 -24.61 2.31
C ARG A 52 -15.82 -25.23 3.59
N SER A 53 -16.89 -26.01 3.49
CA SER A 53 -17.52 -26.70 4.63
C SER A 53 -16.59 -27.77 5.22
N VAL A 54 -15.98 -28.58 4.35
CA VAL A 54 -15.06 -29.65 4.73
C VAL A 54 -13.82 -29.10 5.45
N ILE A 55 -13.19 -28.04 4.90
CA ILE A 55 -12.04 -27.37 5.53
C ILE A 55 -12.40 -26.84 6.92
N ARG A 56 -13.54 -26.14 7.05
CA ARG A 56 -13.97 -25.59 8.35
C ARG A 56 -14.19 -26.69 9.39
N LYS A 57 -14.91 -27.74 9.03
CA LYS A 57 -15.20 -28.86 9.95
C LYS A 57 -13.93 -29.55 10.43
N THR A 58 -13.01 -29.84 9.51
CA THR A 58 -11.75 -30.51 9.81
C THR A 58 -10.80 -29.60 10.60
N TRP A 59 -10.77 -28.30 10.29
CA TRP A 59 -10.05 -27.31 11.08
C TRP A 59 -10.56 -27.18 12.51
N ASP A 60 -11.88 -27.14 12.70
CA ASP A 60 -12.52 -27.06 14.02
C ASP A 60 -12.26 -28.28 14.90
N GLN A 61 -11.94 -29.42 14.29
CA GLN A 61 -11.52 -30.62 15.00
C GLN A 61 -10.03 -30.54 15.37
N ALA A 62 -9.17 -30.18 14.42
CA ALA A 62 -7.72 -30.13 14.62
C ALA A 62 -7.31 -29.07 15.66
N ARG A 63 -7.86 -27.85 15.58
CA ARG A 63 -7.47 -26.73 16.45
C ARG A 63 -7.84 -26.90 17.94
N ARG A 64 -8.61 -27.95 18.28
CA ARG A 64 -8.93 -28.29 19.68
C ARG A 64 -7.72 -28.89 20.39
N ASP A 65 -6.79 -29.44 19.62
CA ASP A 65 -5.49 -29.83 20.11
C ASP A 65 -4.57 -28.59 20.16
N GLY A 66 -4.07 -28.29 21.37
CA GLY A 66 -3.24 -27.13 21.64
C GLY A 66 -1.82 -27.19 21.05
N ASP A 67 -1.38 -28.38 20.65
CA ASP A 67 -0.02 -28.64 20.16
C ASP A 67 0.11 -28.52 18.64
N VAL A 68 -1.02 -28.48 17.92
CA VAL A 68 -1.06 -28.39 16.45
C VAL A 68 -0.28 -27.17 15.93
N ALA A 69 -0.42 -26.00 16.55
CA ALA A 69 0.24 -24.78 16.09
C ALA A 69 1.78 -24.82 16.20
N PRO A 70 2.36 -25.11 17.38
CA PRO A 70 3.80 -25.34 17.50
C PRO A 70 4.31 -26.43 16.56
N GLN A 71 3.57 -27.54 16.40
CA GLN A 71 3.98 -28.65 15.53
C GLN A 71 4.05 -28.25 14.06
N ILE A 72 3.06 -27.52 13.54
CA ILE A 72 3.08 -27.03 12.15
C ILE A 72 4.32 -26.16 11.89
N LEU A 73 4.55 -25.14 12.73
CA LEU A 73 5.68 -24.23 12.53
C LEU A 73 7.03 -24.95 12.71
N PHE A 74 7.11 -25.90 13.65
CA PHE A 74 8.33 -26.66 13.92
C PHE A 74 8.70 -27.54 12.73
N ARG A 75 7.75 -28.31 12.21
CA ARG A 75 7.96 -29.17 11.04
C ARG A 75 8.27 -28.35 9.80
N PHE A 76 7.62 -27.20 9.64
CA PHE A 76 7.90 -26.29 8.54
C PHE A 76 9.35 -25.78 8.56
N ILE A 77 9.83 -25.30 9.71
CA ILE A 77 11.22 -24.84 9.85
C ILE A 77 12.21 -26.00 9.72
N LYS A 78 11.86 -27.19 10.22
CA LYS A 78 12.69 -28.39 10.08
C LYS A 78 12.85 -28.81 8.62
N ALA A 79 11.78 -28.78 7.85
CA ALA A 79 11.78 -29.09 6.41
C ALA A 79 12.42 -27.97 5.56
N HIS A 80 12.30 -26.72 6.00
CA HIS A 80 12.73 -25.52 5.29
C HIS A 80 13.51 -24.56 6.21
N PRO A 81 14.75 -24.94 6.60
CA PRO A 81 15.56 -24.17 7.55
C PRO A 81 15.89 -22.74 7.08
N GLU A 82 15.86 -22.49 5.76
CA GLU A 82 16.06 -21.17 5.17
C GLU A 82 15.05 -20.14 5.67
N TYR A 83 13.81 -20.55 5.99
CA TYR A 83 12.77 -19.65 6.47
C TYR A 83 12.95 -19.26 7.93
N GLN A 84 13.70 -20.02 8.72
CA GLN A 84 13.96 -19.67 10.12
C GLN A 84 14.63 -18.30 10.24
N LYS A 85 15.56 -18.00 9.32
CA LYS A 85 16.32 -16.74 9.29
C LYS A 85 15.43 -15.51 9.07
N MET A 86 14.22 -15.68 8.52
CA MET A 86 13.26 -14.60 8.31
C MET A 86 12.57 -14.17 9.62
N PHE A 87 12.59 -15.01 10.65
CA PHE A 87 12.02 -14.69 11.95
C PHE A 87 13.07 -13.99 12.84
N SER A 88 13.01 -12.66 12.88
CA SER A 88 13.98 -11.81 13.62
C SER A 88 14.12 -12.11 15.12
N LYS A 89 13.16 -12.82 15.74
CA LYS A 89 13.15 -13.15 17.17
C LYS A 89 13.75 -14.53 17.52
N PHE A 90 13.97 -15.40 16.53
CA PHE A 90 14.60 -16.71 16.71
C PHE A 90 15.41 -17.18 15.48
N PRO A 91 16.15 -16.29 14.78
CA PRO A 91 16.74 -16.62 13.48
C PRO A 91 17.89 -17.64 13.56
N SER A 92 18.44 -17.85 14.76
CA SER A 92 19.61 -18.70 15.02
C SER A 92 19.39 -19.66 16.19
N VAL A 93 18.16 -19.80 16.69
CA VAL A 93 17.84 -20.78 17.74
C VAL A 93 18.05 -22.19 17.17
N PRO A 94 18.81 -23.08 17.82
CA PRO A 94 18.95 -24.46 17.34
C PRO A 94 17.59 -25.13 17.18
N GLN A 95 17.40 -25.91 16.10
CA GLN A 95 16.09 -26.49 15.81
C GLN A 95 15.55 -27.35 16.97
N ASN A 96 16.42 -28.15 17.59
CA ASN A 96 16.08 -28.98 18.76
C ASN A 96 15.64 -28.19 20.00
N GLU A 97 15.86 -26.87 20.04
CA GLU A 97 15.47 -25.98 21.15
C GLU A 97 14.20 -25.16 20.84
N LEU A 98 13.72 -25.16 19.59
CA LEU A 98 12.61 -24.31 19.15
C LEU A 98 11.32 -24.55 19.95
N MET A 99 10.99 -25.81 20.23
CA MET A 99 9.76 -26.16 20.98
C MET A 99 9.75 -25.65 22.41
N GLY A 100 10.92 -25.33 22.99
CA GLY A 100 11.05 -24.68 24.30
C GLY A 100 11.19 -23.16 24.23
N ASN A 101 11.25 -22.57 23.04
CA ASN A 101 11.51 -21.14 22.87
C ASN A 101 10.21 -20.31 22.87
N GLY A 102 10.08 -19.39 23.82
CA GLY A 102 8.87 -18.57 23.96
C GLY A 102 8.55 -17.68 22.75
N ASN A 103 9.55 -17.17 22.02
CA ASN A 103 9.31 -16.37 20.81
C ASN A 103 8.80 -17.23 19.65
N PHE A 104 9.33 -18.45 19.51
CA PHE A 104 8.85 -19.42 18.53
C PHE A 104 7.40 -19.81 18.83
N LEU A 105 7.07 -20.15 20.08
CA LEU A 105 5.71 -20.51 20.48
C LEU A 105 4.73 -19.36 20.24
N ALA A 106 5.09 -18.14 20.63
CA ALA A 106 4.27 -16.95 20.37
C ALA A 106 4.01 -16.74 18.87
N GLN A 107 5.02 -16.95 18.03
CA GLN A 107 4.88 -16.85 16.57
C GLN A 107 3.99 -17.97 16.00
N ALA A 108 4.13 -19.20 16.49
CA ALA A 108 3.31 -20.33 16.08
C ALA A 108 1.81 -20.08 16.34
N TYR A 109 1.47 -19.60 17.55
CA TYR A 109 0.08 -19.25 17.88
C TYR A 109 -0.42 -18.03 17.11
N THR A 110 0.44 -17.06 16.79
CA THR A 110 0.08 -15.92 15.93
C THR A 110 -0.28 -16.38 14.52
N ILE A 111 0.51 -17.29 13.94
CA ILE A 111 0.23 -17.88 12.62
C ILE A 111 -1.09 -18.66 12.65
N LEU A 112 -1.31 -19.46 13.70
CA LEU A 112 -2.58 -20.19 13.90
C LEU A 112 -3.78 -19.26 13.93
N ALA A 113 -3.69 -18.16 14.69
CA ALA A 113 -4.76 -17.17 14.77
C ALA A 113 -5.06 -16.55 13.40
N GLY A 114 -4.02 -16.21 12.62
CA GLY A 114 -4.18 -15.71 11.26
C GLY A 114 -4.85 -16.73 10.33
N LEU A 115 -4.40 -17.99 10.35
CA LEU A 115 -5.00 -19.08 9.58
C LEU A 115 -6.47 -19.31 9.97
N ASN A 116 -6.79 -19.23 11.26
CA ASN A 116 -8.16 -19.35 11.74
C ASN A 116 -9.07 -18.24 11.19
N VAL A 117 -8.58 -17.00 11.12
CA VAL A 117 -9.34 -15.88 10.50
C VAL A 117 -9.57 -16.14 9.01
N VAL A 118 -8.57 -16.64 8.27
CA VAL A 118 -8.72 -17.01 6.86
C VAL A 118 -9.79 -18.08 6.69
N ILE A 119 -9.71 -19.16 7.48
CA ILE A 119 -10.65 -20.29 7.39
C ILE A 119 -12.07 -19.85 7.77
N GLN A 120 -12.22 -18.98 8.76
CA GLN A 120 -13.52 -18.39 9.11
C GLN A 120 -14.07 -17.52 7.99
N SER A 121 -13.21 -16.77 7.29
CA SER A 121 -13.60 -15.91 6.17
C SER A 121 -14.06 -16.68 4.93
N LEU A 122 -13.75 -17.98 4.81
CA LEU A 122 -14.19 -18.80 3.70
C LEU A 122 -15.72 -18.79 3.52
N SER A 123 -16.53 -18.52 4.56
CA SER A 123 -17.99 -18.45 4.41
C SER A 123 -18.50 -17.35 3.48
N SER A 124 -17.68 -16.39 3.06
CA SER A 124 -18.05 -15.36 2.10
C SER A 124 -16.88 -15.02 1.17
N THR A 125 -17.16 -14.97 -0.13
CA THR A 125 -16.21 -14.55 -1.16
C THR A 125 -15.70 -13.12 -0.93
N GLU A 126 -16.56 -12.22 -0.44
CA GLU A 126 -16.22 -10.84 -0.09
C GLU A 126 -15.32 -10.76 1.16
N LEU A 127 -15.65 -11.51 2.22
CA LEU A 127 -14.82 -11.57 3.42
C LEU A 127 -13.45 -12.17 3.11
N MET A 128 -13.41 -13.20 2.27
CA MET A 128 -12.17 -13.81 1.79
C MET A 128 -11.32 -12.79 1.02
N ALA A 129 -11.89 -12.07 0.05
CA ALA A 129 -11.16 -11.04 -0.70
C ALA A 129 -10.56 -9.95 0.21
N ASN A 130 -11.34 -9.47 1.19
CA ASN A 130 -10.89 -8.47 2.16
C ASN A 130 -9.75 -8.98 3.07
N GLN A 131 -9.83 -10.24 3.53
CA GLN A 131 -8.77 -10.84 4.35
C GLN A 131 -7.50 -11.11 3.55
N LEU A 132 -7.62 -11.52 2.28
CA LEU A 132 -6.46 -11.72 1.40
C LEU A 132 -5.73 -10.40 1.12
N ASN A 133 -6.47 -9.30 0.92
CA ASN A 133 -5.90 -7.95 0.81
C ASN A 133 -5.17 -7.54 2.09
N ALA A 134 -5.78 -7.76 3.26
CA ALA A 134 -5.18 -7.44 4.55
C ALA A 134 -3.91 -8.28 4.84
N LEU A 135 -3.92 -9.57 4.48
CA LEU A 135 -2.79 -10.46 4.64
C LEU A 135 -1.63 -10.11 3.71
N GLY A 136 -1.92 -9.79 2.45
CA GLY A 136 -0.92 -9.26 1.52
C GLY A 136 -0.26 -8.00 2.09
N GLY A 137 -1.06 -7.03 2.54
CA GLY A 137 -0.58 -5.80 3.17
C GLY A 137 0.17 -5.99 4.50
N ALA A 138 -0.14 -7.04 5.27
CA ALA A 138 0.51 -7.32 6.55
C ALA A 138 1.84 -8.07 6.43
N HIS A 139 2.05 -8.85 5.36
CA HIS A 139 3.35 -9.51 5.09
C HIS A 139 4.36 -8.54 4.47
N GLN A 140 3.89 -7.45 3.87
CA GLN A 140 4.64 -6.36 3.26
C GLN A 140 5.71 -5.69 4.18
N PRO A 141 5.47 -5.39 5.48
CA PRO A 141 6.41 -4.63 6.32
C PRO A 141 7.36 -5.51 7.16
N ARG A 142 7.21 -6.85 7.12
CA ARG A 142 7.88 -7.78 8.07
C ARG A 142 9.25 -8.30 7.63
N GLY A 143 9.85 -7.74 6.59
CA GLY A 143 11.25 -8.01 6.25
C GLY A 143 11.51 -9.31 5.49
N ALA A 144 10.61 -9.72 4.59
CA ALA A 144 11.13 -10.11 3.28
C ALA A 144 11.90 -8.87 2.77
N THR A 145 13.23 -8.97 2.67
CA THR A 145 14.10 -7.79 2.66
C THR A 145 14.06 -7.04 1.32
N PRO A 146 14.37 -5.73 1.26
CA PRO A 146 14.45 -4.97 0.01
C PRO A 146 15.41 -5.53 -1.05
N ILE A 147 16.53 -6.14 -0.65
CA ILE A 147 17.42 -6.88 -1.59
C ILE A 147 16.73 -8.16 -2.10
N MET A 148 15.77 -8.69 -1.35
CA MET A 148 14.90 -9.77 -1.79
C MET A 148 13.62 -9.25 -2.47
N PHE A 149 13.46 -7.98 -2.83
CA PHE A 149 12.27 -7.49 -3.58
C PHE A 149 12.63 -6.68 -4.82
N GLU A 150 13.92 -6.60 -5.18
CA GLU A 150 14.36 -6.03 -6.46
C GLU A 150 14.32 -7.04 -7.61
N ASP A 151 14.21 -8.35 -7.32
CA ASP A 151 14.07 -9.38 -8.35
C ASP A 151 12.63 -9.93 -8.40
N ILE A 152 12.11 -10.04 -9.63
CA ILE A 152 10.88 -10.75 -10.05
C ILE A 152 10.77 -12.18 -9.43
N ILE A 153 11.88 -12.71 -8.92
CA ILE A 153 12.01 -14.00 -8.24
C ILE A 153 11.35 -14.02 -6.83
N SER A 154 11.10 -12.90 -6.16
CA SER A 154 10.61 -12.91 -4.77
C SER A 154 9.13 -13.19 -4.56
N LEU A 155 8.29 -12.79 -5.51
CA LEU A 155 6.89 -13.22 -5.55
C LEU A 155 6.81 -14.76 -5.61
N GLN A 156 7.73 -15.39 -6.35
CA GLN A 156 7.87 -16.84 -6.35
C GLN A 156 8.26 -17.39 -4.97
N TYR A 157 9.12 -16.71 -4.19
CA TYR A 157 9.51 -17.18 -2.86
C TYR A 157 8.38 -17.11 -1.82
N CYS A 158 7.54 -16.07 -1.84
CA CYS A 158 6.38 -15.97 -0.95
C CYS A 158 5.30 -17.01 -1.30
N LEU A 159 5.00 -17.17 -2.59
CA LEU A 159 4.04 -18.18 -3.05
C LEU A 159 4.56 -19.61 -2.80
N LYS A 160 5.85 -19.85 -3.01
CA LYS A 160 6.52 -21.12 -2.70
C LYS A 160 6.49 -21.42 -1.19
N CYS A 161 6.73 -20.42 -0.35
CA CYS A 161 6.63 -20.55 1.11
C CYS A 161 5.23 -20.96 1.54
N LEU A 162 4.17 -20.33 0.99
CA LEU A 162 2.78 -20.69 1.26
C LEU A 162 2.44 -22.11 0.79
N GLN A 163 2.94 -22.53 -0.37
CA GLN A 163 2.75 -23.90 -0.87
C GLN A 163 3.43 -24.93 0.03
N GLN A 164 4.68 -24.68 0.45
CA GLN A 164 5.44 -25.54 1.34
C GLN A 164 4.82 -25.60 2.74
N PHE A 165 4.34 -24.48 3.26
CA PHE A 165 3.57 -24.43 4.50
C PHE A 165 2.27 -25.24 4.39
N GLY A 166 1.56 -25.13 3.27
CA GLY A 166 0.35 -25.91 3.00
C GLY A 166 0.58 -27.42 2.99
N ALA A 167 1.71 -27.88 2.43
CA ALA A 167 2.09 -29.30 2.46
C ALA A 167 2.35 -29.80 3.89
N VAL A 168 3.11 -29.03 4.69
CA VAL A 168 3.37 -29.37 6.10
C VAL A 168 2.09 -29.35 6.92
N LEU A 169 1.19 -28.39 6.66
CA LEU A 169 -0.11 -28.34 7.30
C LEU A 169 -0.94 -29.60 6.99
N GLU A 170 -0.96 -30.07 5.74
CA GLU A 170 -1.66 -31.30 5.35
C GLU A 170 -1.10 -32.52 6.11
N GLU A 171 0.22 -32.63 6.24
CA GLU A 171 0.88 -33.72 6.99
C GLU A 171 0.49 -33.72 8.46
N VAL A 172 0.55 -32.55 9.12
CA VAL A 172 0.14 -32.45 10.53
C VAL A 172 -1.34 -32.78 10.70
N LEU A 173 -2.21 -32.26 9.84
CA LEU A 173 -3.64 -32.58 9.90
C LEU A 173 -3.91 -34.08 9.70
N ALA A 174 -3.16 -34.75 8.82
CA ALA A 174 -3.30 -36.18 8.58
C ALA A 174 -2.90 -37.01 9.80
N GLU A 175 -1.85 -36.61 10.53
CA GLU A 175 -1.41 -37.30 11.74
C GLU A 175 -2.36 -37.07 12.91
N GLU A 176 -2.75 -35.82 13.15
CA GLU A 176 -3.56 -35.44 14.32
C GLU A 176 -5.01 -35.91 14.22
N LEU A 177 -5.58 -35.93 13.01
CA LEU A 177 -6.96 -36.35 12.78
C LEU A 177 -7.08 -37.82 12.38
N GLY A 178 -5.97 -38.47 12.02
CA GLY A 178 -5.94 -39.87 11.59
C GLY A 178 -6.97 -40.18 10.50
N SER A 179 -7.83 -41.19 10.77
CA SER A 179 -8.88 -41.62 9.83
C SER A 179 -9.96 -40.55 9.57
N SER A 180 -10.07 -39.51 10.41
CA SER A 180 -11.00 -38.40 10.20
C SER A 180 -10.55 -37.45 9.08
N PHE A 181 -9.25 -37.48 8.71
CA PHE A 181 -8.71 -36.75 7.56
C PHE A 181 -8.70 -37.63 6.31
N ASN A 182 -9.91 -37.97 5.87
CA ASN A 182 -10.15 -38.85 4.74
C ASN A 182 -9.73 -38.21 3.39
N ALA A 183 -9.88 -38.96 2.28
CA ALA A 183 -9.48 -38.49 0.95
C ALA A 183 -10.21 -37.20 0.51
N GLU A 184 -11.48 -37.06 0.89
CA GLU A 184 -12.29 -35.86 0.64
C GLU A 184 -11.71 -34.64 1.38
N ALA A 185 -11.40 -34.78 2.67
CA ALA A 185 -10.75 -33.74 3.46
C ALA A 185 -9.40 -33.32 2.86
N LYS A 186 -8.54 -34.29 2.50
CA LYS A 186 -7.25 -34.01 1.86
C LYS A 186 -7.42 -33.20 0.58
N GLN A 187 -8.37 -33.59 -0.27
CA GLN A 187 -8.60 -32.88 -1.54
C GLN A 187 -9.15 -31.47 -1.30
N ALA A 188 -10.08 -31.30 -0.36
CA ALA A 188 -10.62 -29.99 -0.01
C ALA A 188 -9.52 -29.04 0.49
N TRP A 189 -8.61 -29.51 1.35
CA TRP A 189 -7.47 -28.71 1.82
C TRP A 189 -6.49 -28.35 0.71
N LYS A 190 -6.19 -29.26 -0.22
CA LYS A 190 -5.37 -28.94 -1.40
C LYS A 190 -5.99 -27.85 -2.26
N ASN A 191 -7.29 -27.95 -2.52
CA ASN A 191 -8.05 -26.94 -3.24
C ASN A 191 -8.02 -25.60 -2.49
N GLY A 192 -8.18 -25.62 -1.16
CA GLY A 192 -8.17 -24.44 -0.30
C GLY A 192 -6.82 -23.72 -0.26
N ILE A 193 -5.71 -24.46 -0.17
CA ILE A 193 -4.36 -23.87 -0.24
C ILE A 193 -4.09 -23.31 -1.63
N ALA A 194 -4.45 -24.02 -2.70
CA ALA A 194 -4.30 -23.52 -4.06
C ALA A 194 -5.13 -22.23 -4.27
N ALA A 195 -6.35 -22.18 -3.75
CA ALA A 195 -7.21 -21.01 -3.74
C ALA A 195 -6.59 -19.82 -2.99
N LEU A 196 -6.01 -20.08 -1.81
CA LEU A 196 -5.33 -19.07 -0.99
C LEU A 196 -4.11 -18.49 -1.72
N VAL A 197 -3.27 -19.35 -2.30
CA VAL A 197 -2.10 -18.95 -3.10
C VAL A 197 -2.55 -18.12 -4.30
N ALA A 198 -3.54 -18.58 -5.06
CA ALA A 198 -4.07 -17.85 -6.21
C ALA A 198 -4.70 -16.50 -5.84
N GLY A 199 -5.43 -16.45 -4.71
CA GLY A 199 -6.02 -15.22 -4.18
C GLY A 199 -4.97 -14.20 -3.77
N ILE A 200 -3.95 -14.62 -3.02
CA ILE A 200 -2.83 -13.78 -2.60
C ILE A 200 -2.03 -13.28 -3.82
N SER A 201 -1.77 -14.13 -4.82
CA SER A 201 -1.11 -13.71 -6.06
C SER A 201 -1.86 -12.61 -6.80
N LYS A 202 -3.20 -12.67 -6.82
CA LYS A 202 -4.03 -11.67 -7.51
C LYS A 202 -4.11 -10.34 -6.76
N THR A 203 -3.90 -10.34 -5.44
CA THR A 203 -4.04 -9.15 -4.58
C THR A 203 -2.71 -8.53 -4.18
N LEU A 204 -1.59 -9.24 -4.35
CA LEU A 204 -0.24 -8.73 -4.19
C LEU A 204 0.05 -7.67 -5.25
N LYS A 205 0.02 -6.40 -4.84
CA LYS A 205 0.58 -5.30 -5.64
C LYS A 205 2.10 -5.40 -5.64
N ASN A 206 2.75 -5.02 -6.74
CA ASN A 206 4.20 -4.86 -6.74
C ASN A 206 4.59 -3.87 -5.65
N SER A 207 5.76 -4.06 -5.05
CA SER A 207 6.22 -3.21 -3.95
C SER A 207 6.26 -1.71 -4.33
N GLU A 208 6.49 -1.46 -5.61
CA GLU A 208 6.59 -0.14 -6.22
C GLU A 208 5.23 0.56 -6.38
N ASP A 209 4.14 -0.21 -6.41
CA ASP A 209 2.75 0.29 -6.51
C ASP A 209 2.15 0.58 -5.13
N LEU A 210 2.88 0.28 -4.06
CA LEU A 210 2.46 0.54 -2.69
C LEU A 210 2.61 2.01 -2.35
N VAL A 211 1.51 2.59 -1.90
CA VAL A 211 1.45 3.99 -1.50
C VAL A 211 1.99 4.15 -0.08
N ASP A 212 3.00 5.00 0.10
CA ASP A 212 3.51 5.35 1.42
C ASP A 212 2.43 6.08 2.24
N PRO A 213 2.14 5.67 3.48
CA PRO A 213 1.07 6.27 4.26
C PRO A 213 1.27 7.76 4.60
N GLN A 214 2.51 8.26 4.60
CA GLN A 214 2.83 9.65 4.95
C GLN A 214 2.89 10.54 3.72
N THR A 215 3.61 10.13 2.68
CA THR A 215 3.72 10.91 1.44
C THR A 215 2.51 10.75 0.53
N LYS A 216 1.77 9.63 0.66
CA LYS A 216 0.68 9.23 -0.24
C LYS A 216 1.13 9.01 -1.70
N LEU A 217 2.41 8.68 -1.90
CA LEU A 217 3.01 8.34 -3.20
C LEU A 217 3.51 6.90 -3.21
N SER A 218 3.42 6.24 -4.36
CA SER A 218 4.10 4.97 -4.60
C SER A 218 5.50 5.16 -5.19
N GLY A 219 6.35 4.13 -5.09
CA GLY A 219 7.70 4.15 -5.65
C GLY A 219 7.71 4.32 -7.17
N HIS A 220 6.77 3.64 -7.86
CA HIS A 220 6.52 3.81 -9.30
C HIS A 220 6.20 5.28 -9.63
N GLN A 221 5.27 5.90 -8.91
CA GLN A 221 4.90 7.30 -9.17
C GLN A 221 6.08 8.25 -8.99
N ILE A 222 6.89 8.04 -7.94
CA ILE A 222 8.10 8.84 -7.67
C ILE A 222 9.07 8.74 -8.85
N ARG A 223 9.38 7.51 -9.30
CA ARG A 223 10.33 7.30 -10.38
C ARG A 223 9.86 7.86 -11.71
N ASP A 224 8.59 7.68 -12.06
CA ASP A 224 8.05 8.24 -13.31
C ASP A 224 8.14 9.76 -13.33
N VAL A 225 7.76 10.41 -12.23
CA VAL A 225 7.82 11.87 -12.10
C VAL A 225 9.27 12.35 -12.18
N GLN A 226 10.19 11.73 -11.44
CA GLN A 226 11.61 12.10 -11.47
C GLN A 226 12.24 11.87 -12.86
N ARG A 227 12.03 10.70 -13.47
CA ARG A 227 12.54 10.35 -14.81
C ARG A 227 12.05 11.33 -15.87
N THR A 228 10.74 11.57 -15.91
CA THR A 228 10.15 12.43 -16.94
C THR A 228 10.46 13.91 -16.70
N TRP A 229 10.58 14.35 -15.44
CA TRP A 229 11.08 15.67 -15.13
C TRP A 229 12.53 15.86 -15.57
N GLU A 230 13.42 14.89 -15.34
CA GLU A 230 14.82 14.94 -15.74
C GLU A 230 14.99 15.23 -17.24
N ASN A 231 14.14 14.61 -18.07
CA ASN A 231 14.17 14.79 -19.51
C ASN A 231 13.85 16.23 -19.96
N ILE A 232 13.10 17.00 -19.17
CA ILE A 232 12.60 18.32 -19.57
C ILE A 232 13.09 19.47 -18.67
N ARG A 233 13.67 19.18 -17.50
CA ARG A 233 14.08 20.19 -16.49
C ARG A 233 15.15 21.16 -16.99
N GLY A 234 15.86 20.81 -18.07
CA GLY A 234 16.75 21.73 -18.79
C GLY A 234 16.04 22.98 -19.30
N ASN A 235 14.73 22.88 -19.59
CA ASN A 235 13.88 23.98 -20.05
C ASN A 235 12.89 24.49 -18.97
N ARG A 236 13.14 24.18 -17.69
CA ARG A 236 12.20 24.48 -16.58
C ARG A 236 11.78 25.94 -16.48
N ASN A 237 12.68 26.89 -16.77
CA ASN A 237 12.36 28.32 -16.71
C ASN A 237 11.34 28.71 -17.78
N ALA A 238 11.47 28.18 -19.01
CA ALA A 238 10.49 28.45 -20.06
C ALA A 238 9.13 27.80 -19.74
N ILE A 239 9.13 26.59 -19.18
CA ILE A 239 7.91 25.90 -18.72
C ILE A 239 7.19 26.75 -17.67
N VAL A 240 7.89 27.16 -16.60
CA VAL A 240 7.31 27.97 -15.52
C VAL A 240 6.86 29.35 -16.03
N SER A 241 7.63 29.99 -16.91
CA SER A 241 7.24 31.26 -17.52
C SER A 241 5.94 31.13 -18.33
N ALA A 242 5.84 30.10 -19.17
CA ALA A 242 4.63 29.81 -19.95
C ALA A 242 3.41 29.56 -19.05
N ILE A 243 3.59 28.79 -17.96
CA ILE A 243 2.55 28.57 -16.95
C ILE A 243 2.10 29.90 -16.34
N PHE A 244 3.02 30.76 -15.91
CA PHE A 244 2.66 32.06 -15.33
C PHE A 244 1.95 32.98 -16.32
N ILE A 245 2.41 33.06 -17.57
CA ILE A 245 1.75 33.85 -18.60
C ILE A 245 0.31 33.36 -18.82
N LYS A 246 0.11 32.04 -18.91
CA LYS A 246 -1.22 31.45 -19.09
C LYS A 246 -2.09 31.67 -17.85
N LEU A 247 -1.55 31.46 -16.65
CA LEU A 247 -2.21 31.70 -15.36
C LEU A 247 -2.69 33.15 -15.21
N PHE A 248 -1.86 34.14 -15.57
CA PHE A 248 -2.25 35.55 -15.47
C PHE A 248 -3.24 35.97 -16.56
N LYS A 249 -3.27 35.29 -17.71
CA LYS A 249 -4.32 35.50 -18.72
C LYS A 249 -5.66 34.92 -18.28
N GLU A 250 -5.65 33.70 -17.73
CA GLU A 250 -6.86 33.00 -17.27
C GLU A 250 -7.41 33.61 -15.97
N THR A 251 -6.52 33.98 -15.04
CA THR A 251 -6.87 34.52 -13.73
C THR A 251 -6.03 35.77 -13.40
N PRO A 252 -6.33 36.94 -14.01
CA PRO A 252 -5.52 38.17 -13.83
C PRO A 252 -5.32 38.63 -12.39
N ARG A 253 -6.24 38.27 -11.49
CA ARG A 253 -6.13 38.59 -10.05
C ARG A 253 -4.91 37.95 -9.39
N VAL A 254 -4.42 36.81 -9.90
CA VAL A 254 -3.27 36.09 -9.33
C VAL A 254 -1.97 36.91 -9.46
N GLN A 255 -1.83 37.69 -10.53
CA GLN A 255 -0.64 38.53 -10.72
C GLN A 255 -0.45 39.55 -9.57
N LYS A 256 -1.54 39.95 -8.91
CA LYS A 256 -1.50 40.89 -7.79
C LYS A 256 -0.76 40.36 -6.56
N TYR A 257 -0.58 39.05 -6.42
CA TYR A 257 0.26 38.48 -5.35
C TYR A 257 1.76 38.77 -5.54
N PHE A 258 2.16 39.25 -6.73
CA PHE A 258 3.56 39.51 -7.08
C PHE A 258 3.84 41.00 -7.18
N ALA A 259 3.92 41.69 -6.04
CA ALA A 259 4.01 43.15 -5.95
C ALA A 259 5.03 43.82 -6.89
N LYS A 260 6.18 43.18 -7.13
CA LYS A 260 7.26 43.71 -7.96
C LYS A 260 6.93 43.86 -9.45
N PHE A 261 5.98 43.07 -9.95
CA PHE A 261 5.54 43.11 -11.35
C PHE A 261 4.01 43.06 -11.46
N ALA A 262 3.30 43.44 -10.39
CA ALA A 262 1.83 43.38 -10.33
C ALA A 262 1.15 44.28 -11.37
N SER A 263 1.80 45.38 -11.77
CA SER A 263 1.30 46.35 -12.76
C SER A 263 1.88 46.16 -14.16
N VAL A 264 2.80 45.22 -14.36
CA VAL A 264 3.40 44.97 -15.67
C VAL A 264 2.37 44.27 -16.56
N PRO A 265 2.08 44.76 -17.78
CA PRO A 265 1.18 44.06 -18.70
C PRO A 265 1.67 42.63 -18.98
N VAL A 266 0.75 41.65 -18.99
CA VAL A 266 1.12 40.23 -19.18
C VAL A 266 1.94 40.01 -20.47
N ALA A 267 1.64 40.76 -21.53
CA ALA A 267 2.36 40.70 -22.81
C ALA A 267 3.83 41.20 -22.73
N SER A 268 4.18 41.97 -21.70
CA SER A 268 5.52 42.54 -21.49
C SER A 268 6.33 41.79 -20.43
N LEU A 269 5.75 40.81 -19.72
CA LEU A 269 6.39 40.15 -18.58
C LEU A 269 7.69 39.44 -18.92
N SER A 270 7.81 38.84 -20.10
CA SER A 270 9.04 38.14 -20.51
C SER A 270 10.28 39.05 -20.56
N GLY A 271 10.07 40.36 -20.76
CA GLY A 271 11.13 41.37 -20.70
C GLY A 271 11.41 41.93 -19.31
N ASP A 272 10.62 41.58 -18.29
CA ASP A 272 10.74 42.12 -16.93
C ASP A 272 11.74 41.32 -16.09
N ALA A 273 12.72 42.01 -15.50
CA ALA A 273 13.80 41.38 -14.75
C ALA A 273 13.34 40.76 -13.42
N GLU A 274 12.36 41.35 -12.74
CA GLU A 274 11.86 40.82 -11.47
C GLU A 274 10.94 39.62 -11.68
N TYR A 275 10.16 39.62 -12.77
CA TYR A 275 9.42 38.45 -13.25
C TYR A 275 10.36 37.27 -13.55
N ASN A 276 11.43 37.50 -14.32
CA ASN A 276 12.37 36.45 -14.69
C ASN A 276 13.10 35.85 -13.46
N LYS A 277 13.42 36.67 -12.45
CA LYS A 277 13.92 36.18 -11.15
C LYS A 277 12.88 35.29 -10.44
N GLN A 278 11.62 35.69 -10.43
CA GLN A 278 10.55 34.91 -9.80
C GLN A 278 10.30 33.58 -10.52
N VAL A 279 10.37 33.56 -11.86
CA VAL A 279 10.29 32.34 -12.68
C VAL A 279 11.40 31.36 -12.27
N ALA A 280 12.65 31.82 -12.21
CA ALA A 280 13.78 30.98 -11.81
C ALA A 280 13.59 30.41 -10.39
N LEU A 281 13.16 31.24 -9.43
CA LEU A 281 12.91 30.79 -8.06
C LEU A 281 11.85 29.69 -7.96
N VAL A 282 10.78 29.79 -8.76
CA VAL A 282 9.70 28.78 -8.77
C VAL A 282 10.15 27.52 -9.49
N ALA A 283 10.88 27.67 -10.59
CA ALA A 283 11.42 26.53 -11.33
C ALA A 283 12.41 25.73 -10.48
N ASP A 284 13.35 26.39 -9.78
CA ASP A 284 14.30 25.73 -8.89
C ASP A 284 13.62 25.11 -7.66
N ARG A 285 12.54 25.72 -7.15
CA ARG A 285 11.77 25.14 -6.05
C ARG A 285 11.00 23.88 -6.48
N LEU A 286 10.36 23.90 -7.64
CA LEU A 286 9.68 22.73 -8.20
C LEU A 286 10.68 21.60 -8.43
N ASP A 287 11.82 21.92 -9.02
CA ASP A 287 12.93 21.02 -9.28
C ASP A 287 13.48 20.38 -7.99
N THR A 288 13.64 21.18 -6.93
CA THR A 288 14.06 20.70 -5.60
C THR A 288 13.04 19.74 -5.00
N ILE A 289 11.74 20.04 -5.09
CA ILE A 289 10.67 19.17 -4.56
C ILE A 289 10.67 17.83 -5.29
N ILE A 290 10.75 17.83 -6.62
CA ILE A 290 10.75 16.62 -7.45
C ILE A 290 12.00 15.78 -7.17
N SER A 291 13.17 16.42 -7.12
CA SER A 291 14.44 15.74 -6.86
C SER A 291 14.48 15.06 -5.48
N ALA A 292 13.70 15.55 -4.52
CA ALA A 292 13.62 15.01 -3.16
C ALA A 292 12.50 13.99 -2.94
N MET A 293 11.74 13.59 -3.97
CA MET A 293 10.54 12.75 -3.81
C MET A 293 10.83 11.35 -3.24
N ASP A 294 12.03 10.83 -3.45
CA ASP A 294 12.52 9.55 -2.93
C ASP A 294 13.06 9.64 -1.49
N ASP A 295 13.40 10.85 -1.01
CA ASP A 295 13.67 11.14 0.39
C ASP A 295 12.44 11.71 1.08
N LYS A 296 11.74 10.85 1.82
CA LYS A 296 10.54 11.21 2.58
C LYS A 296 10.69 12.45 3.46
N LEU A 297 11.80 12.56 4.19
CA LEU A 297 11.99 13.67 5.13
C LEU A 297 12.20 14.98 4.37
N GLN A 298 13.00 14.95 3.30
CA GLN A 298 13.22 16.12 2.46
C GLN A 298 11.96 16.53 1.70
N LEU A 299 11.19 15.59 1.14
CA LEU A 299 9.93 15.87 0.46
C LEU A 299 8.94 16.59 1.39
N LEU A 300 8.67 15.99 2.56
CA LEU A 300 7.75 16.57 3.53
C LEU A 300 8.25 17.91 4.09
N GLY A 301 9.57 18.05 4.29
CA GLY A 301 10.20 19.30 4.67
C GLY A 301 9.98 20.40 3.64
N ASN A 302 10.18 20.11 2.35
CA ASN A 302 9.95 21.06 1.27
C ASN A 302 8.47 21.46 1.13
N ILE A 303 7.55 20.51 1.25
CA ILE A 303 6.10 20.78 1.23
C ILE A 303 5.71 21.69 2.41
N ASN A 304 6.21 21.42 3.61
CA ASN A 304 5.93 22.25 4.78
C ASN A 304 6.52 23.65 4.64
N TYR A 305 7.74 23.77 4.12
CA TYR A 305 8.33 25.08 3.80
C TYR A 305 7.43 25.88 2.86
N MET A 306 6.92 25.25 1.79
CA MET A 306 6.00 25.89 0.86
C MET A 306 4.67 26.28 1.55
N ARG A 307 4.07 25.38 2.34
CA ARG A 307 2.87 25.67 3.13
C ARG A 307 3.05 26.92 4.00
N TYR A 308 4.06 26.94 4.86
CA TYR A 308 4.21 28.03 5.83
C TYR A 308 4.55 29.37 5.17
N THR A 309 5.44 29.36 4.18
CA THR A 309 5.84 30.60 3.49
C THR A 309 4.71 31.20 2.65
N HIS A 310 3.78 30.39 2.15
CA HIS A 310 2.67 30.87 1.31
C HIS A 310 1.37 31.11 2.11
N ALA A 311 1.18 30.42 3.24
CA ALA A 311 0.15 30.76 4.23
C ALA A 311 0.35 32.18 4.77
N ALA A 312 1.60 32.58 5.04
CA ALA A 312 1.93 33.95 5.47
C ALA A 312 1.59 35.03 4.42
N ARG A 313 1.40 34.64 3.15
CA ARG A 313 1.01 35.52 2.03
C ARG A 313 -0.47 35.42 1.70
N SER A 314 -1.24 34.64 2.45
CA SER A 314 -2.67 34.40 2.25
C SER A 314 -3.02 34.01 0.82
N ILE A 315 -2.16 33.20 0.19
CA ILE A 315 -2.41 32.69 -1.17
C ILE A 315 -3.46 31.59 -1.05
N PRO A 316 -4.64 31.73 -1.69
CA PRO A 316 -5.69 30.73 -1.62
C PRO A 316 -5.30 29.46 -2.37
N ARG A 317 -6.09 28.41 -2.19
CA ARG A 317 -5.85 27.11 -2.84
C ARG A 317 -5.93 27.15 -4.37
N GLY A 318 -6.85 27.93 -4.94
CA GLY A 318 -7.12 27.99 -6.39
C GLY A 318 -5.87 28.18 -7.26
N PRO A 319 -5.03 29.19 -7.01
CA PRO A 319 -3.76 29.37 -7.73
C PRO A 319 -2.84 28.15 -7.76
N TRP A 320 -2.82 27.32 -6.71
CA TRP A 320 -2.03 26.08 -6.68
C TRP A 320 -2.63 25.00 -7.58
N GLU A 321 -3.95 24.87 -7.58
CA GLU A 321 -4.68 23.93 -8.45
C GLU A 321 -4.53 24.33 -9.92
N ASP A 322 -4.63 25.62 -10.23
CA ASP A 322 -4.40 26.15 -11.57
C ASP A 322 -2.96 25.94 -12.03
N PHE A 323 -1.97 26.19 -11.16
CA PHE A 323 -0.57 25.92 -11.48
C PHE A 323 -0.35 24.43 -11.77
N GLY A 324 -0.90 23.53 -10.94
CA GLY A 324 -0.80 22.08 -11.15
C GLY A 324 -1.41 21.65 -12.48
N ARG A 325 -2.61 22.14 -12.82
CA ARG A 325 -3.25 21.87 -14.11
C ARG A 325 -2.41 22.37 -15.28
N LEU A 326 -1.89 23.59 -15.22
CA LEU A 326 -1.08 24.17 -16.29
C LEU A 326 0.29 23.49 -16.42
N LEU A 327 0.83 22.93 -15.34
CA LEU A 327 2.00 22.06 -15.38
C LEU A 327 1.68 20.77 -16.13
N MET A 328 0.52 20.14 -15.87
CA MET A 328 0.07 18.97 -16.63
C MET A 328 -0.06 19.26 -18.14
N ASP A 329 -0.68 20.40 -18.51
CA ASP A 329 -0.74 20.82 -19.92
C ASP A 329 0.66 20.93 -20.54
N SER A 330 1.61 21.50 -19.78
CA SER A 330 2.99 21.68 -20.23
C SER A 330 3.73 20.35 -20.36
N LEU A 331 3.52 19.42 -19.44
CA LEU A 331 4.11 18.07 -19.49
C LEU A 331 3.65 17.32 -20.74
N GLY A 332 2.34 17.33 -21.03
CA GLY A 332 1.80 16.71 -22.25
C GLY A 332 2.36 17.35 -23.53
N ALA A 333 2.48 18.69 -23.56
CA ALA A 333 3.09 19.39 -24.70
C ALA A 333 4.59 19.08 -24.91
N ASN A 334 5.27 18.63 -23.85
CA ASN A 334 6.68 18.21 -23.90
C ASN A 334 6.85 16.68 -24.07
N GLY A 335 5.78 15.96 -24.42
CA GLY A 335 5.86 14.54 -24.80
C GLY A 335 5.87 13.54 -23.65
N VAL A 336 5.46 13.95 -22.44
CA VAL A 336 5.24 13.01 -21.33
C VAL A 336 4.06 12.08 -21.66
N SER A 337 4.25 10.77 -21.47
CA SER A 337 3.26 9.74 -21.84
C SER A 337 2.00 9.79 -20.98
N SER A 338 0.88 9.23 -21.45
CA SER A 338 -0.36 9.16 -20.66
C SER A 338 -0.18 8.45 -19.33
N ASP A 339 0.65 7.42 -19.31
CA ASP A 339 0.86 6.58 -18.12
C ASP A 339 1.68 7.36 -17.08
N ASP A 340 2.73 8.08 -17.52
CA ASP A 340 3.49 8.99 -16.66
C ASP A 340 2.62 10.15 -16.14
N MET A 341 1.64 10.61 -16.94
CA MET A 341 0.75 11.71 -16.56
C MET A 341 -0.15 11.33 -15.37
N ASP A 342 -0.53 10.06 -15.20
CA ASP A 342 -1.27 9.61 -14.01
C ASP A 342 -0.39 9.65 -12.75
N SER A 343 0.89 9.29 -12.88
CA SER A 343 1.89 9.43 -11.81
C SER A 343 2.07 10.91 -11.41
N TRP A 344 2.17 11.81 -12.38
CA TRP A 344 2.20 13.26 -12.14
C TRP A 344 0.95 13.80 -11.45
N LYS A 345 -0.24 13.36 -11.86
CA LYS A 345 -1.50 13.76 -11.24
C LYS A 345 -1.53 13.37 -9.76
N GLY A 346 -1.05 12.17 -9.43
CA GLY A 346 -0.88 11.71 -8.04
C GLY A 346 0.06 12.62 -7.25
N ALA A 347 1.25 12.89 -7.79
CA ALA A 347 2.25 13.76 -7.17
C ALA A 347 1.75 15.19 -6.93
N LEU A 348 1.12 15.80 -7.94
CA LEU A 348 0.60 17.16 -7.82
C LEU A 348 -0.55 17.26 -6.81
N ASN A 349 -1.41 16.25 -6.71
CA ASN A 349 -2.42 16.21 -5.65
C ASN A 349 -1.78 16.20 -4.26
N VAL A 350 -0.72 15.43 -4.05
CA VAL A 350 0.04 15.42 -2.80
C VAL A 350 0.65 16.79 -2.53
N PHE A 351 1.28 17.41 -3.51
CA PHE A 351 1.90 18.72 -3.36
C PHE A 351 0.87 19.79 -3.00
N VAL A 352 -0.23 19.89 -3.74
CA VAL A 352 -1.28 20.89 -3.50
C VAL A 352 -1.97 20.67 -2.16
N ASN A 353 -2.32 19.43 -1.80
CA ASN A 353 -2.91 19.11 -0.49
C ASN A 353 -1.94 19.38 0.66
N GLY A 354 -0.65 19.14 0.42
CA GLY A 354 0.43 19.48 1.32
C GLY A 354 0.56 20.99 1.52
N ILE A 355 0.65 21.77 0.44
CA ILE A 355 0.92 23.20 0.48
C ILE A 355 -0.30 24.00 0.96
N SER A 356 -1.49 23.64 0.48
CA SER A 356 -2.75 24.33 0.77
C SER A 356 -3.86 23.31 1.05
N PRO A 357 -3.94 22.75 2.28
CA PRO A 357 -4.96 21.78 2.66
C PRO A 357 -6.40 22.26 2.38
N LYS A 358 -7.32 21.32 2.14
CA LYS A 358 -8.76 21.63 2.12
C LYS A 358 -9.20 21.89 3.56
N ASN A 359 -9.93 22.99 3.77
CA ASN A 359 -10.53 23.32 5.06
C ASN A 359 -11.69 22.37 5.38
#